data_AF-A0A9P8EFC3-F1
#
_entry.id   AF-A0A9P8EFC3-F1
#
_cell.length_a   1.000
_cell.length_b   1.000
_cell.length_c   1.000
_cell.angle_alpha   90.00
_cell.angle_beta   90.00
_cell.angle_gamma   90.00
#
_symmetry.space_group_name_H-M   'P 1'
#
loop_
_entity.id
_entity.type
_entity.pdbx_description
1 polymer ?
#
loop_
_entity_poly.entity_id
_entity_poly.type
_entity_poly.pdbx_seq_one_letter_code
_entity_poly.pdbx_strand_id
1 'polypeptide(L)'
;MRAMTTELSLDTGGRFQVFILVNVKDNSLDLFNDQTYAQALEKSVPEEFRDVALLYNEAILHEWYPKVGEYGAQDQMYQALQIFSHTFPEFDFVWQLEMDAKFTGNVAKMLTNAGEWAKRQPRKNLWERNGRWFIPALWKDYASFSAHVDEEFEDKGIWGPHPYAQFYLDPQGPKPPIRRNGIWGVGEEAELITLSPLIDPVSTKWTYESTVHGFEPALYLPRRMAMVSMTRTSRRLLRLISQEQRQSGSWVVSESTPETWSLLHGLKAVYVPHLVAFNLDAHSGTPEEQGWELDHMLHKGPAWNSAGGEHAGLLWCPDIGLPEHKWLKASYFYWAGDAPRLWWAYTNGTCTYPLILHPVKSD
;
A
#
# COMPACT_ATOMS: atom_id res chain seq x y z
N MET A 1 6.92 18.04 5.00
CA MET A 1 8.31 17.54 4.84
C MET A 1 9.22 17.84 6.02
N ARG A 2 9.53 19.10 6.37
CA ARG A 2 10.46 19.42 7.48
C ARG A 2 10.13 18.74 8.82
N ALA A 3 8.85 18.76 9.21
CA ALA A 3 8.37 18.06 10.41
C ALA A 3 8.62 16.54 10.33
N MET A 4 8.29 15.92 9.19
CA MET A 4 8.51 14.50 8.96
C MET A 4 10.00 14.12 9.02
N THR A 5 10.90 14.92 8.43
CA THR A 5 12.36 14.69 8.53
C THR A 5 12.84 14.79 9.97
N THR A 6 12.34 15.76 10.74
CA THR A 6 12.69 15.93 12.15
C THR A 6 12.26 14.72 12.97
N GLU A 7 10.98 14.35 12.87
CA GLU A 7 10.41 13.25 13.64
C GLU A 7 11.00 11.89 13.25
N LEU A 8 11.27 11.66 11.96
CA LEU A 8 11.79 10.39 11.48
C LEU A 8 13.29 10.26 11.71
N SER A 9 14.09 11.23 11.29
CA SER A 9 15.54 11.08 11.27
C SER A 9 16.22 11.61 12.54
N LEU A 10 15.79 12.76 13.05
CA LEU A 10 16.44 13.41 14.20
C LEU A 10 15.94 12.81 15.53
N ASP A 11 14.63 12.75 15.74
CA ASP A 11 14.05 12.31 17.03
C ASP A 11 14.29 10.81 17.31
N THR A 12 14.47 10.00 16.27
CA THR A 12 14.73 8.56 16.43
C THR A 12 16.22 8.20 16.46
N GLY A 13 17.11 9.18 16.37
CA GLY A 13 18.55 8.93 16.29
C GLY A 13 18.97 8.18 15.02
N GLY A 14 18.34 8.46 13.89
CA GLY A 14 18.67 7.87 12.59
C GLY A 14 18.04 6.50 12.31
N ARG A 15 17.04 6.07 13.09
CA ARG A 15 16.30 4.81 12.81
C ARG A 15 15.63 4.86 11.44
N PHE A 16 15.17 6.04 11.02
CA PHE A 16 14.64 6.29 9.69
C PHE A 16 15.50 7.33 8.97
N GLN A 17 15.64 7.15 7.65
CA GLN A 17 16.21 8.14 6.75
C GLN A 17 15.16 8.51 5.72
N VAL A 18 15.05 9.81 5.43
CA VAL A 18 14.06 10.34 4.49
C VAL A 18 14.76 10.61 3.17
N PHE A 19 14.18 10.08 2.09
CA PHE A 19 14.59 10.34 0.71
C PHE A 19 13.40 10.87 -0.09
N ILE A 20 13.69 11.67 -1.12
CA ILE A 20 12.70 12.16 -2.08
C ILE A 20 13.07 11.59 -3.45
N LEU A 21 12.26 10.67 -3.98
CA LEU A 21 12.43 10.18 -5.34
C LEU A 21 11.75 11.15 -6.32
N VAL A 22 12.55 11.84 -7.14
CA VAL A 22 12.08 12.91 -8.03
C VAL A 22 12.03 12.39 -9.46
N ASN A 23 10.81 12.21 -10.00
CA ASN A 23 10.62 11.87 -11.40
C ASN A 23 10.80 13.12 -12.29
N VAL A 24 11.89 13.16 -13.05
CA VAL A 24 12.14 14.19 -14.06
C VAL A 24 11.37 13.84 -15.33
N LYS A 25 10.29 14.58 -15.60
CA LYS A 25 9.41 14.35 -16.75
C LYS A 25 10.02 14.68 -18.11
N ASP A 26 11.08 15.47 -18.13
CA ASP A 26 11.81 15.77 -19.36
C ASP A 26 12.77 14.61 -19.69
N ASN A 27 12.27 13.66 -20.49
CA ASN A 27 13.02 12.49 -20.91
C ASN A 27 14.14 12.81 -21.94
N SER A 28 14.31 14.07 -22.36
CA SER A 28 15.46 14.48 -23.18
C SER A 28 16.74 14.71 -22.37
N LEU A 29 16.60 14.87 -21.05
CA LEU A 29 17.73 15.05 -20.14
C LEU A 29 18.43 13.73 -19.86
N ASP A 30 19.73 13.69 -20.16
CA ASP A 30 20.61 12.58 -19.79
C ASP A 30 20.99 12.67 -18.30
N LEU A 31 20.24 11.99 -17.45
CA LEU A 31 20.51 11.93 -16.01
C LEU A 31 21.71 11.03 -15.64
N PHE A 32 22.31 10.31 -16.60
CA PHE A 32 23.58 9.59 -16.38
C PHE A 32 24.79 10.55 -16.40
N ASN A 33 24.61 11.76 -16.93
CA ASN A 33 25.62 12.81 -16.91
C ASN A 33 25.52 13.65 -15.64
N ASP A 34 26.60 13.69 -14.85
CA ASP A 34 26.66 14.43 -13.58
C ASP A 34 26.31 15.92 -13.69
N GLN A 35 26.69 16.60 -14.78
CA GLN A 35 26.40 18.02 -14.96
C GLN A 35 24.92 18.25 -15.22
N THR A 36 24.31 17.43 -16.08
CA THR A 36 22.87 17.48 -16.36
C THR A 36 22.07 17.12 -15.10
N TYR A 37 22.50 16.10 -14.35
CA TYR A 37 21.89 15.70 -13.09
C TYR A 37 21.90 16.85 -12.08
N ALA A 38 23.05 17.49 -11.86
CA ALA A 38 23.18 18.61 -10.93
C ALA A 38 22.30 19.80 -11.33
N GLN A 39 22.25 20.15 -12.62
CA GLN A 39 21.39 21.23 -13.12
C GLN A 39 19.89 20.91 -12.94
N ALA A 40 19.48 19.67 -13.19
CA ALA A 40 18.10 19.24 -12.96
C ALA A 40 17.76 19.28 -11.46
N LEU A 41 18.67 18.82 -10.59
CA LEU A 41 18.51 18.85 -9.15
C LEU A 41 18.32 20.29 -8.64
N GLU A 42 19.20 21.20 -9.03
CA GLU A 42 19.17 22.59 -8.60
C GLU A 42 17.90 23.31 -9.05
N LYS A 43 17.44 23.01 -10.27
CA LYS A 43 16.23 23.61 -10.87
C LYS A 43 14.93 23.09 -10.25
N SER A 44 14.89 21.81 -9.87
CA SER A 44 13.64 21.14 -9.49
C SER A 44 13.48 20.93 -7.99
N VAL A 45 14.57 20.95 -7.21
CA VAL A 45 14.54 20.63 -5.78
C VAL A 45 15.03 21.82 -4.94
N PRO A 46 14.25 22.27 -3.94
CA PRO A 46 14.68 23.32 -3.01
C PRO A 46 16.01 22.97 -2.32
N GLU A 47 16.85 23.97 -2.09
CA GLU A 47 18.21 23.80 -1.58
C GLU A 47 18.28 22.92 -0.33
N GLU A 48 17.33 23.10 0.61
CA GLU A 48 17.31 22.33 1.87
C GLU A 48 17.02 20.83 1.72
N PHE A 49 16.60 20.37 0.53
CA PHE A 49 16.22 18.97 0.27
C PHE A 49 17.11 18.29 -0.78
N ARG A 50 18.09 18.99 -1.36
CA ARG A 50 18.91 18.44 -2.46
C ARG A 50 19.71 17.21 -2.04
N ASP A 51 20.22 17.19 -0.81
CA ASP A 51 21.03 16.08 -0.29
C ASP A 51 20.22 14.80 -0.02
N VAL A 52 18.91 14.90 0.04
CA VAL A 52 18.01 13.74 0.25
C VAL A 52 17.21 13.40 -1.02
N ALA A 53 17.44 14.11 -2.13
CA ALA A 53 16.71 13.91 -3.37
C ALA A 53 17.50 13.02 -4.34
N LEU A 54 16.79 12.05 -4.92
CA LEU A 54 17.31 11.13 -5.93
C LEU A 54 16.46 11.29 -7.19
N LEU A 55 17.08 11.76 -8.27
CA LEU A 55 16.40 11.98 -9.54
C LEU A 55 16.35 10.66 -10.32
N TYR A 56 15.24 10.45 -11.02
CA TYR A 56 15.11 9.39 -12.01
C TYR A 56 14.22 9.87 -13.16
N ASN A 57 14.33 9.24 -14.32
CA ASN A 57 13.46 9.44 -15.47
C ASN A 57 13.22 8.10 -16.17
N GLU A 58 12.42 8.09 -17.25
CA GLU A 58 12.09 6.85 -17.96
C GLU A 58 13.31 6.19 -18.59
N ALA A 59 14.35 6.95 -18.97
CA ALA A 59 15.58 6.38 -19.54
C ALA A 59 16.30 5.47 -18.53
N ILE A 60 16.42 5.89 -17.27
CA ILE A 60 16.97 5.08 -16.18
C ILE A 60 16.11 3.84 -15.93
N LEU A 61 14.78 3.99 -15.89
CA LEU A 61 13.86 2.87 -15.67
C LEU A 61 13.94 1.85 -16.81
N HIS A 62 14.02 2.32 -18.05
CA HIS A 62 14.16 1.49 -19.23
C HIS A 62 15.48 0.69 -19.24
N GLU A 63 16.61 1.29 -18.84
CA GLU A 63 17.87 0.56 -18.72
C GLU A 63 17.76 -0.59 -17.71
N TRP A 64 17.08 -0.35 -16.59
CA TRP A 64 16.87 -1.37 -15.57
C TRP A 64 15.86 -2.42 -15.97
N TYR A 65 14.78 -2.06 -16.67
CA TYR A 65 13.62 -2.90 -16.94
C TYR A 65 13.26 -2.97 -18.44
N PRO A 66 14.20 -3.33 -19.34
CA PRO A 66 14.00 -3.20 -20.78
C PRO A 66 12.88 -4.08 -21.37
N LYS A 67 12.40 -5.07 -20.62
CA LYS A 67 11.32 -5.99 -21.03
C LYS A 67 9.92 -5.54 -20.58
N VAL A 68 9.82 -4.59 -19.66
CA VAL A 68 8.53 -4.19 -19.06
C VAL A 68 7.71 -3.34 -20.03
N GLY A 69 8.36 -2.40 -20.72
CA GLY A 69 7.72 -1.55 -21.74
C GLY A 69 6.77 -0.49 -21.17
N GLU A 70 6.67 -0.36 -19.84
CA GLU A 70 5.89 0.65 -19.10
C GLU A 70 6.76 1.19 -17.97
N TYR A 71 6.80 2.52 -17.83
CA TYR A 71 7.71 3.26 -16.92
C TYR A 71 7.03 4.44 -16.23
N GLY A 72 5.75 4.68 -16.54
CA GLY A 72 4.93 5.71 -15.94
C GLY A 72 4.66 5.42 -14.47
N ALA A 73 4.73 6.47 -13.64
CA ALA A 73 4.51 6.34 -12.20
C ALA A 73 3.10 5.84 -11.84
N GLN A 74 2.11 6.00 -12.73
CA GLN A 74 0.78 5.45 -12.51
C GLN A 74 0.82 3.93 -12.37
N ASP A 75 1.44 3.26 -13.34
CA ASP A 75 1.41 1.80 -13.39
C ASP A 75 2.65 1.17 -12.75
N GLN A 76 3.76 1.90 -12.65
CA GLN A 76 5.08 1.35 -12.29
C GLN A 76 5.87 2.21 -11.28
N MET A 77 5.22 2.87 -10.30
CA MET A 77 5.95 3.70 -9.32
C MET A 77 7.03 2.94 -8.53
N TYR A 78 6.84 1.65 -8.33
CA TYR A 78 7.76 0.80 -7.57
C TYR A 78 9.09 0.56 -8.28
N GLN A 79 9.21 0.81 -9.58
CA GLN A 79 10.49 0.63 -10.30
C GLN A 79 11.61 1.51 -9.72
N ALA A 80 11.31 2.78 -9.40
CA ALA A 80 12.27 3.66 -8.75
C ALA A 80 12.63 3.16 -7.33
N LEU A 81 11.66 2.63 -6.60
CA LEU A 81 11.87 2.08 -5.26
C LEU A 81 12.70 0.79 -5.28
N GLN A 82 12.53 -0.02 -6.32
CA GLN A 82 13.35 -1.21 -6.56
C GLN A 82 14.81 -0.82 -6.82
N ILE A 83 15.06 0.17 -7.70
CA ILE A 83 16.42 0.70 -7.96
C ILE A 83 17.03 1.25 -6.67
N PHE A 84 16.25 2.01 -5.88
CA PHE A 84 16.67 2.47 -4.56
C PHE A 84 17.13 1.32 -3.66
N SER A 85 16.37 0.21 -3.58
CA SER A 85 16.72 -0.95 -2.74
C SER A 85 17.98 -1.70 -3.19
N HIS A 86 18.38 -1.54 -4.45
CA HIS A 86 19.65 -2.05 -4.97
C HIS A 86 20.81 -1.11 -4.66
N THR A 87 20.57 0.20 -4.70
CA THR A 87 21.56 1.25 -4.47
C THR A 87 21.90 1.42 -2.99
N PHE A 88 20.90 1.29 -2.12
CA PHE A 88 21.02 1.46 -0.67
C PHE A 88 20.68 0.15 0.06
N PRO A 89 21.57 -0.86 -0.01
CA PRO A 89 21.32 -2.18 0.56
C PRO A 89 21.23 -2.19 2.09
N GLU A 90 21.64 -1.15 2.80
CA GLU A 90 21.59 -1.04 4.25
C GLU A 90 20.17 -0.95 4.82
N PHE A 91 19.17 -0.58 3.99
CA PHE A 91 17.78 -0.53 4.42
C PHE A 91 17.08 -1.87 4.21
N ASP A 92 16.66 -2.51 5.29
CA ASP A 92 15.89 -3.77 5.21
C ASP A 92 14.43 -3.53 4.79
N PHE A 93 13.87 -2.36 5.11
CA PHE A 93 12.50 -1.97 4.82
C PHE A 93 12.44 -0.52 4.38
N VAL A 94 11.58 -0.22 3.41
CA VAL A 94 11.34 1.13 2.90
C VAL A 94 9.87 1.46 3.03
N TRP A 95 9.56 2.59 3.64
CA TRP A 95 8.22 3.18 3.58
C TRP A 95 8.14 4.06 2.34
N GLN A 96 7.18 3.76 1.47
CA GLN A 96 6.76 4.65 0.40
C GLN A 96 5.49 5.39 0.81
N LEU A 97 5.53 6.72 0.71
CA LEU A 97 4.43 7.63 1.02
C LEU A 97 4.21 8.56 -0.17
N GLU A 98 2.94 8.83 -0.49
CA GLU A 98 2.60 9.86 -1.48
C GLU A 98 2.84 11.27 -0.92
N MET A 99 3.30 12.19 -1.77
CA MET A 99 3.70 13.54 -1.33
C MET A 99 2.55 14.39 -0.78
N ASP A 100 1.32 14.09 -1.18
CA ASP A 100 0.09 14.73 -0.69
C ASP A 100 -0.53 14.02 0.53
N ALA A 101 0.14 13.01 1.09
CA ALA A 101 -0.20 12.49 2.42
C ALA A 101 0.20 13.48 3.53
N LYS A 102 -0.67 13.62 4.54
CA LYS A 102 -0.42 14.45 5.73
C LYS A 102 -0.72 13.65 7.00
N PHE A 103 -0.10 14.07 8.11
CA PHE A 103 -0.18 13.37 9.38
C PHE A 103 -0.50 14.35 10.51
N THR A 104 -1.51 14.05 11.32
CA THR A 104 -1.91 14.87 12.48
C THR A 104 -1.33 14.35 13.81
N GLY A 105 -0.37 13.44 13.74
CA GLY A 105 0.39 12.93 14.88
C GLY A 105 1.83 12.62 14.48
N ASN A 106 2.63 12.14 15.44
CA ASN A 106 4.04 11.85 15.21
C ASN A 106 4.22 10.68 14.23
N VAL A 107 4.87 10.95 13.10
CA VAL A 107 5.03 10.01 11.97
C VAL A 107 5.90 8.83 12.38
N ALA A 108 7.01 9.06 13.09
CA ALA A 108 7.91 7.99 13.53
C ALA A 108 7.21 6.97 14.44
N LYS A 109 6.38 7.44 15.36
CA LYS A 109 5.56 6.59 16.22
C LYS A 109 4.55 5.78 15.41
N MET A 110 3.88 6.39 14.44
CA MET A 110 2.93 5.69 13.58
C MET A 110 3.60 4.58 12.76
N LEU A 111 4.68 4.90 12.03
CA LEU A 111 5.39 3.93 11.19
C LEU A 111 6.01 2.79 12.03
N THR A 112 6.57 3.11 13.20
CA THR A 112 7.10 2.11 14.15
C THR A 112 6.00 1.20 14.65
N ASN A 113 4.87 1.76 15.12
CA ASN A 113 3.76 0.98 15.64
C ASN A 113 3.11 0.10 14.59
N ALA A 114 2.98 0.58 13.35
CA ALA A 114 2.48 -0.22 12.23
C ALA A 114 3.36 -1.46 12.01
N GLY A 115 4.69 -1.28 12.00
CA GLY A 115 5.65 -2.38 11.92
C GLY A 115 5.53 -3.39 13.06
N GLU A 116 5.58 -2.91 14.30
CA GLU A 116 5.49 -3.76 15.49
C GLU A 116 4.14 -4.49 15.59
N TRP A 117 3.04 -3.84 15.19
CA TRP A 117 1.73 -4.46 15.15
C TRP A 117 1.63 -5.52 14.06
N ALA A 118 2.15 -5.26 12.85
CA ALA A 118 2.16 -6.22 11.75
C ALA A 118 3.00 -7.47 12.10
N LYS A 119 4.11 -7.27 12.80
CA LYS A 119 4.97 -8.36 13.32
C LYS A 119 4.21 -9.33 14.23
N ARG A 120 3.27 -8.82 15.04
CA ARG A 120 2.47 -9.65 15.95
C ARG A 120 1.34 -10.44 15.27
N GLN A 121 1.00 -10.14 14.02
CA GLN A 121 -0.10 -10.83 13.33
C GLN A 121 0.29 -12.25 12.92
N PRO A 122 -0.55 -13.26 13.19
CA PRO A 122 -0.35 -14.60 12.66
C PRO A 122 -0.68 -14.65 11.16
N ARG A 123 -0.12 -15.63 10.45
CA ARG A 123 -0.42 -15.89 9.03
C ARG A 123 -1.75 -16.59 8.80
N LYS A 124 -2.34 -17.22 9.83
CA LYS A 124 -3.60 -17.97 9.70
C LYS A 124 -4.70 -17.01 9.27
N ASN A 125 -5.36 -17.29 8.14
CA ASN A 125 -6.41 -16.47 7.53
C ASN A 125 -6.04 -14.97 7.38
N LEU A 126 -4.75 -14.67 7.24
CA LEU A 126 -4.26 -13.29 7.19
C LEU A 126 -4.74 -12.59 5.91
N TRP A 127 -4.74 -13.28 4.77
CA TRP A 127 -5.24 -12.73 3.51
C TRP A 127 -6.73 -12.42 3.57
N GLU A 128 -7.51 -13.24 4.26
CA GLU A 128 -8.94 -13.05 4.46
C GLU A 128 -9.19 -11.86 5.39
N ARG A 129 -8.44 -11.73 6.50
CA ARG A 129 -8.48 -10.52 7.34
C ARG A 129 -8.07 -9.27 6.57
N ASN A 130 -7.03 -9.36 5.74
CA ASN A 130 -6.55 -8.23 4.97
C ASN A 130 -7.56 -7.78 3.91
N GLY A 131 -8.46 -8.65 3.44
CA GLY A 131 -9.53 -8.31 2.49
C GLY A 131 -10.74 -7.60 3.11
N ARG A 132 -10.62 -7.08 4.34
CA ARG A 132 -11.68 -6.44 5.12
C ARG A 132 -11.19 -5.15 5.77
N TRP A 133 -12.09 -4.19 5.91
CA TRP A 133 -11.94 -3.06 6.82
C TRP A 133 -12.24 -3.49 8.25
N PHE A 134 -11.44 -3.01 9.20
CA PHE A 134 -11.76 -3.14 10.62
C PHE A 134 -12.65 -1.97 11.06
N ILE A 135 -13.89 -2.25 11.47
CA ILE A 135 -14.87 -1.23 11.91
C ILE A 135 -14.98 -1.28 13.44
N PRO A 136 -14.40 -0.33 14.19
CA PRO A 136 -14.31 -0.42 15.65
C PRO A 136 -15.66 -0.50 16.38
N ALA A 137 -16.74 0.00 15.78
CA ALA A 137 -18.07 -0.03 16.40
C ALA A 137 -18.74 -1.41 16.38
N LEU A 138 -18.26 -2.34 15.54
CA LEU A 138 -18.83 -3.69 15.40
C LEU A 138 -18.03 -4.77 16.15
N TRP A 139 -16.87 -4.41 16.69
CA TRP A 139 -15.95 -5.34 17.32
C TRP A 139 -15.43 -4.78 18.63
N LYS A 140 -15.31 -5.63 19.65
CA LYS A 140 -14.72 -5.23 20.93
C LYS A 140 -13.28 -4.71 20.75
N ASP A 141 -12.51 -5.43 19.94
CA ASP A 141 -11.13 -5.14 19.58
C ASP A 141 -10.72 -5.93 18.32
N TYR A 142 -9.52 -5.68 17.80
CA TYR A 142 -9.01 -6.39 16.63
C TYR A 142 -8.86 -7.91 16.87
N ALA A 143 -8.62 -8.35 18.11
CA ALA A 143 -8.47 -9.78 18.40
C ALA A 143 -9.82 -10.51 18.25
N SER A 144 -10.92 -9.89 18.68
CA SER A 144 -12.28 -10.42 18.47
C SER A 144 -12.66 -10.49 16.99
N PHE A 145 -12.32 -9.46 16.20
CA PHE A 145 -12.47 -9.48 14.73
C PHE A 145 -11.64 -10.60 14.10
N SER A 146 -10.37 -10.72 14.51
CA SER A 146 -9.47 -11.75 13.99
C SER A 146 -9.95 -13.16 14.29
N ALA A 147 -10.48 -13.40 15.50
CA ALA A 147 -11.05 -14.68 15.90
C ALA A 147 -12.31 -15.04 15.09
N HIS A 148 -13.17 -14.06 14.79
CA HIS A 148 -14.34 -14.27 13.95
C HIS A 148 -13.97 -14.70 12.53
N VAL A 149 -13.00 -14.03 11.90
CA VAL A 149 -12.51 -14.44 10.56
C VAL A 149 -11.87 -15.83 10.62
N ASP A 150 -11.20 -16.17 11.71
CA ASP A 150 -10.64 -17.51 11.91
C ASP A 150 -11.71 -18.61 12.03
N GLU A 151 -12.85 -18.30 12.64
CA GLU A 151 -14.02 -19.18 12.73
C GLU A 151 -14.71 -19.32 11.36
N GLU A 152 -14.92 -18.22 10.65
CA GLU A 152 -15.57 -18.20 9.34
C GLU A 152 -14.82 -19.03 8.29
N PHE A 153 -13.49 -18.93 8.27
CA PHE A 153 -12.66 -19.60 7.27
C PHE A 153 -12.14 -20.96 7.69
N GLU A 154 -12.04 -21.22 8.99
CA GLU A 154 -11.39 -22.42 9.53
C GLU A 154 -10.03 -22.67 8.84
N ASP A 155 -9.97 -23.72 8.01
CA ASP A 155 -8.81 -24.17 7.24
C ASP A 155 -8.90 -23.88 5.72
N LYS A 156 -9.78 -22.99 5.27
CA LYS A 156 -10.05 -22.70 3.84
C LYS A 156 -9.32 -21.49 3.26
N GLY A 157 -8.90 -20.52 4.09
CA GLY A 157 -8.17 -19.33 3.63
C GLY A 157 -6.77 -19.62 3.07
N ILE A 158 -6.05 -18.61 2.61
CA ILE A 158 -4.71 -18.79 2.03
C ILE A 158 -3.67 -19.11 3.11
N TRP A 159 -2.84 -20.14 2.87
CA TRP A 159 -1.82 -20.63 3.80
C TRP A 159 -0.49 -20.89 3.10
N GLY A 160 0.40 -19.89 3.11
CA GLY A 160 1.62 -19.88 2.30
C GLY A 160 1.39 -19.19 0.95
N PRO A 161 2.11 -19.59 -0.12
CA PRO A 161 1.86 -19.12 -1.48
C PRO A 161 0.43 -19.44 -1.94
N HIS A 162 -0.13 -18.62 -2.83
CA HIS A 162 -1.39 -18.98 -3.49
C HIS A 162 -1.27 -20.36 -4.19
N PRO A 163 -2.30 -21.22 -4.18
CA PRO A 163 -2.23 -22.57 -4.77
C PRO A 163 -1.79 -22.63 -6.24
N TYR A 164 -2.01 -21.55 -6.98
CA TYR A 164 -1.63 -21.41 -8.39
C TYR A 164 -0.34 -20.60 -8.63
N ALA A 165 0.37 -20.18 -7.57
CA ALA A 165 1.56 -19.34 -7.71
C ALA A 165 2.67 -20.01 -8.54
N GLN A 166 2.82 -21.33 -8.40
CA GLN A 166 3.84 -22.12 -9.11
C GLN A 166 3.70 -22.12 -10.64
N PHE A 167 2.55 -21.68 -11.18
CA PHE A 167 2.39 -21.49 -12.62
C PHE A 167 3.08 -20.21 -13.12
N TYR A 168 3.35 -19.26 -12.23
CA TYR A 168 3.86 -17.93 -12.58
C TYR A 168 5.29 -17.71 -12.10
N LEU A 169 5.67 -18.26 -10.94
CA LEU A 169 7.01 -18.14 -10.38
C LEU A 169 7.32 -19.26 -9.38
N ASP A 170 8.59 -19.40 -9.00
CA ASP A 170 9.01 -20.28 -7.88
C ASP A 170 8.85 -19.54 -6.53
N PRO A 171 7.88 -19.91 -5.67
CA PRO A 171 7.63 -19.15 -4.45
C PRO A 171 8.81 -19.18 -3.47
N GLN A 172 9.27 -18.00 -3.05
CA GLN A 172 10.44 -17.88 -2.17
C GLN A 172 10.07 -17.76 -0.68
N GLY A 173 8.78 -17.75 -0.33
CA GLY A 173 8.31 -17.64 1.05
C GLY A 173 8.57 -18.90 1.89
N PRO A 174 8.38 -18.79 3.21
CA PRO A 174 8.57 -19.93 4.11
C PRO A 174 7.57 -21.05 3.78
N LYS A 175 8.05 -22.31 3.84
CA LYS A 175 7.16 -23.47 3.70
C LYS A 175 6.14 -23.49 4.83
N PRO A 176 4.83 -23.55 4.53
CA PRO A 176 3.79 -23.54 5.55
C PRO A 176 3.89 -24.77 6.46
N PRO A 177 3.81 -24.62 7.80
CA PRO A 177 3.66 -25.76 8.70
C PRO A 177 2.23 -26.31 8.60
N ILE A 178 1.93 -27.35 9.38
CA ILE A 178 0.55 -27.83 9.52
C ILE A 178 -0.34 -26.68 10.03
N ARG A 179 -1.46 -26.44 9.36
CA ARG A 179 -2.32 -25.26 9.57
C ARG A 179 -2.88 -25.08 10.98
N ARG A 180 -2.97 -26.17 11.75
CA ARG A 180 -3.31 -26.13 13.19
C ARG A 180 -2.35 -25.26 14.01
N ASN A 181 -1.16 -24.95 13.50
CA ASN A 181 -0.24 -23.99 14.10
C ASN A 181 -0.72 -22.55 13.90
N GLY A 182 -1.65 -22.10 14.73
CA GLY A 182 -2.21 -20.73 14.68
C GLY A 182 -1.21 -19.61 15.01
N ILE A 183 -0.01 -19.93 15.52
CA ILE A 183 1.01 -18.93 15.86
C ILE A 183 2.06 -18.73 14.75
N TRP A 184 1.94 -19.43 13.61
CA TRP A 184 2.88 -19.25 12.50
C TRP A 184 2.91 -17.79 12.02
N GLY A 185 4.11 -17.24 11.90
CA GLY A 185 4.35 -15.85 11.50
C GLY A 185 4.25 -14.82 12.62
N VAL A 186 3.86 -15.19 13.84
CA VAL A 186 3.96 -14.27 15.00
C VAL A 186 5.44 -14.03 15.30
N GLY A 187 5.84 -12.76 15.37
CA GLY A 187 7.24 -12.35 15.56
C GLY A 187 8.02 -12.20 14.24
N GLU A 188 7.47 -12.65 13.12
CA GLU A 188 8.03 -12.45 11.78
C GLU A 188 7.67 -11.05 11.26
N GLU A 189 8.65 -10.30 10.75
CA GLU A 189 8.37 -9.03 10.08
C GLU A 189 7.48 -9.24 8.85
N ALA A 190 6.54 -8.32 8.63
CA ALA A 190 5.80 -8.31 7.37
C ALA A 190 6.69 -7.75 6.26
N GLU A 191 6.79 -8.50 5.16
CA GLU A 191 7.51 -8.14 3.94
C GLU A 191 6.77 -7.01 3.20
N LEU A 192 5.45 -6.94 3.38
CA LEU A 192 4.59 -5.86 2.92
C LEU A 192 3.66 -5.40 4.05
N ILE A 193 3.57 -4.09 4.24
CA ILE A 193 2.49 -3.43 4.98
C ILE A 193 1.75 -2.49 4.04
N THR A 194 0.43 -2.58 4.02
CA THR A 194 -0.46 -1.63 3.32
C THR A 194 -1.30 -0.84 4.31
N LEU A 195 -1.77 0.33 3.88
CA LEU A 195 -2.70 1.19 4.64
C LEU A 195 -4.16 1.07 4.18
N SER A 196 -4.42 0.22 3.18
CA SER A 196 -5.75 -0.19 2.74
C SER A 196 -5.84 -1.73 2.69
N PRO A 197 -7.05 -2.30 2.72
CA PRO A 197 -7.27 -3.73 2.55
C PRO A 197 -6.61 -4.29 1.30
N LEU A 198 -6.07 -5.51 1.42
CA LEU A 198 -5.54 -6.31 0.31
C LEU A 198 -6.68 -7.08 -0.36
N ILE A 199 -7.39 -6.44 -1.27
CA ILE A 199 -8.51 -7.03 -2.00
C ILE A 199 -8.04 -7.79 -3.24
N ASP A 200 -8.81 -8.75 -3.69
CA ASP A 200 -8.66 -9.34 -5.04
C ASP A 200 -9.33 -8.39 -6.05
N PRO A 201 -8.58 -7.87 -7.06
CA PRO A 201 -9.14 -6.98 -8.06
C PRO A 201 -10.03 -7.69 -9.10
N VAL A 202 -10.02 -9.01 -9.17
CA VAL A 202 -10.79 -9.78 -10.18
C VAL A 202 -12.29 -9.64 -9.95
N SER A 203 -13.03 -9.41 -11.03
CA SER A 203 -14.48 -9.17 -11.07
C SER A 203 -14.93 -7.94 -10.30
N THR A 204 -14.06 -6.96 -10.07
CA THR A 204 -14.42 -5.72 -9.34
C THR A 204 -14.95 -4.61 -10.24
N LYS A 205 -14.78 -4.71 -11.56
CA LYS A 205 -15.00 -3.64 -12.56
C LYS A 205 -14.08 -2.44 -12.38
N TRP A 206 -13.00 -2.59 -11.60
CA TRP A 206 -12.01 -1.53 -11.44
C TRP A 206 -11.36 -1.19 -12.77
N THR A 207 -11.04 0.10 -12.98
CA THR A 207 -10.47 0.59 -14.23
C THR A 207 -9.17 -0.09 -14.66
N TYR A 208 -8.41 -0.67 -13.72
CA TYR A 208 -7.16 -1.38 -13.99
C TYR A 208 -7.26 -2.90 -13.73
N GLU A 209 -8.47 -3.43 -13.57
CA GLU A 209 -8.70 -4.86 -13.29
C GLU A 209 -7.96 -5.76 -14.30
N SER A 210 -8.05 -5.43 -15.58
CA SER A 210 -7.47 -6.22 -16.68
C SER A 210 -6.03 -5.85 -17.04
N THR A 211 -5.41 -4.90 -16.32
CA THR A 211 -4.03 -4.47 -16.57
C THR A 211 -3.05 -5.51 -16.01
N VAL A 212 -2.79 -6.54 -16.80
CA VAL A 212 -1.89 -7.67 -16.52
C VAL A 212 -1.04 -7.93 -17.74
N HIS A 213 0.27 -7.85 -17.60
CA HIS A 213 1.21 -7.97 -18.70
C HIS A 213 2.28 -9.02 -18.40
N GLY A 214 2.65 -9.82 -19.42
CA GLY A 214 3.73 -10.81 -19.33
C GLY A 214 3.45 -12.03 -18.44
N PHE A 215 2.20 -12.30 -18.07
CA PHE A 215 1.81 -13.50 -17.31
C PHE A 215 1.02 -14.46 -18.20
N GLU A 216 1.32 -15.76 -18.13
CA GLU A 216 0.64 -16.78 -18.92
C GLU A 216 0.18 -17.95 -18.04
N PRO A 217 -1.14 -18.23 -17.93
CA PRO A 217 -2.27 -17.46 -18.48
C PRO A 217 -2.58 -16.20 -17.65
N ALA A 218 -2.73 -15.04 -18.30
CA ALA A 218 -3.03 -13.77 -17.61
C ALA A 218 -4.38 -13.77 -16.88
N LEU A 219 -5.40 -14.39 -17.49
CA LEU A 219 -6.79 -14.40 -16.98
C LEU A 219 -6.91 -15.01 -15.57
N TYR A 220 -6.04 -15.96 -15.23
CA TYR A 220 -6.11 -16.70 -13.97
C TYR A 220 -5.05 -16.27 -12.96
N LEU A 221 -4.33 -15.18 -13.22
CA LEU A 221 -3.27 -14.70 -12.33
C LEU A 221 -3.88 -14.35 -10.96
N PRO A 222 -3.50 -15.06 -9.88
CA PRO A 222 -3.90 -14.68 -8.54
C PRO A 222 -3.26 -13.34 -8.20
N ARG A 223 -4.07 -12.36 -7.83
CA ARG A 223 -3.60 -10.99 -7.54
C ARG A 223 -4.22 -10.46 -6.27
N ARG A 224 -3.51 -9.52 -5.66
CA ARG A 224 -4.04 -8.66 -4.62
C ARG A 224 -3.70 -7.22 -4.98
N MET A 225 -4.47 -6.30 -4.43
CA MET A 225 -4.26 -4.88 -4.57
C MET A 225 -4.65 -4.13 -3.31
N ALA A 226 -4.09 -2.95 -3.09
CA ALA A 226 -4.49 -2.04 -2.02
C ALA A 226 -4.52 -0.60 -2.53
N MET A 227 -5.63 0.10 -2.29
CA MET A 227 -5.76 1.47 -2.77
C MET A 227 -4.94 2.48 -1.97
N VAL A 228 -4.38 3.40 -2.76
CA VAL A 228 -3.25 4.29 -2.49
C VAL A 228 -1.98 3.50 -2.26
N SER A 229 -0.98 3.73 -3.12
CA SER A 229 0.26 2.95 -3.17
C SER A 229 1.25 3.39 -2.07
N MET A 230 0.75 3.48 -0.83
CA MET A 230 1.54 3.76 0.37
C MET A 230 1.78 2.48 1.14
N THR A 231 3.04 2.08 1.21
CA THR A 231 3.43 0.76 1.72
C THR A 231 4.70 0.81 2.55
N ARG A 232 4.87 -0.16 3.45
CA ARG A 232 6.21 -0.60 3.90
C ARG A 232 6.57 -1.84 3.12
N THR A 233 7.60 -1.76 2.28
CA THR A 233 8.04 -2.90 1.47
C THR A 233 9.45 -3.30 1.89
N SER A 234 9.71 -4.58 2.05
CA SER A 234 11.05 -5.06 2.34
C SER A 234 11.96 -4.96 1.12
N ARG A 235 13.26 -4.80 1.38
CA ARG A 235 14.30 -4.90 0.35
C ARG A 235 14.24 -6.23 -0.40
N ARG A 236 13.91 -7.32 0.30
CA ARG A 236 13.79 -8.65 -0.29
C ARG A 236 12.64 -8.69 -1.31
N LEU A 237 11.46 -8.21 -0.95
CA LEU A 237 10.30 -8.16 -1.83
C LEU A 237 10.56 -7.26 -3.05
N LEU A 238 11.14 -6.07 -2.85
CA LEU A 238 11.54 -5.19 -3.95
C LEU A 238 12.50 -5.86 -4.93
N ARG A 239 13.48 -6.61 -4.43
CA ARG A 239 14.44 -7.34 -5.27
C ARG A 239 13.81 -8.51 -6.01
N LEU A 240 12.87 -9.23 -5.40
CA LEU A 240 12.11 -10.28 -6.06
C LEU A 240 11.30 -9.69 -7.22
N ILE A 241 10.53 -8.63 -6.99
CA ILE A 241 9.76 -7.97 -8.05
C ILE A 241 10.69 -7.47 -9.17
N SER A 242 11.78 -6.78 -8.81
CA SER A 242 12.76 -6.26 -9.76
C SER A 242 13.42 -7.38 -10.59
N GLN A 243 13.70 -8.53 -9.97
CA GLN A 243 14.25 -9.70 -10.67
C GLN A 243 13.24 -10.25 -11.68
N GLU A 244 11.99 -10.49 -11.26
CA GLU A 244 10.95 -11.01 -12.14
C GLU A 244 10.68 -10.05 -13.31
N GLN A 245 10.49 -8.76 -13.03
CA GLN A 245 10.28 -7.74 -14.08
C GLN A 245 11.42 -7.68 -15.10
N ARG A 246 12.68 -7.84 -14.67
CA ARG A 246 13.83 -7.91 -15.58
C ARG A 246 13.87 -9.19 -16.41
N GLN A 247 13.46 -10.31 -15.82
CA GLN A 247 13.54 -11.62 -16.45
C GLN A 247 12.42 -11.84 -17.46
N SER A 248 11.18 -11.56 -17.08
CA SER A 248 10.00 -11.85 -17.88
C SER A 248 9.37 -10.62 -18.54
N GLY A 249 9.61 -9.41 -18.01
CA GLY A 249 8.86 -8.22 -18.37
C GLY A 249 7.44 -8.18 -17.78
N SER A 250 7.11 -9.09 -16.85
CA SER A 250 5.75 -9.19 -16.31
C SER A 250 5.45 -8.04 -15.35
N TRP A 251 4.28 -7.43 -15.47
CA TRP A 251 3.86 -6.34 -14.59
C TRP A 251 2.34 -6.25 -14.43
N VAL A 252 1.93 -5.59 -13.34
CA VAL A 252 0.58 -5.14 -13.03
C VAL A 252 0.69 -3.70 -12.52
N VAL A 253 -0.42 -2.97 -12.41
CA VAL A 253 -0.41 -1.59 -11.91
C VAL A 253 0.20 -1.44 -10.50
N SER A 254 0.58 -0.21 -10.15
CA SER A 254 1.32 0.09 -8.92
C SER A 254 0.64 -0.45 -7.67
N GLU A 255 -0.67 -0.21 -7.52
CA GLU A 255 -1.50 -0.62 -6.38
C GLU A 255 -1.64 -2.14 -6.24
N SER A 256 -1.21 -2.91 -7.25
CA SER A 256 -1.26 -4.37 -7.25
C SER A 256 0.13 -5.02 -7.22
N THR A 257 1.20 -4.25 -7.36
CA THR A 257 2.55 -4.78 -7.60
C THR A 257 3.10 -5.50 -6.36
N PRO A 258 3.49 -4.84 -5.25
CA PRO A 258 4.03 -5.56 -4.11
C PRO A 258 3.00 -6.53 -3.48
N GLU A 259 1.71 -6.23 -3.61
CA GLU A 259 0.60 -7.05 -3.11
C GLU A 259 0.56 -8.41 -3.81
N THR A 260 0.59 -8.41 -5.14
CA THR A 260 0.55 -9.63 -5.96
C THR A 260 1.82 -10.46 -5.77
N TRP A 261 3.01 -9.87 -5.79
CA TRP A 261 4.24 -10.64 -5.58
C TRP A 261 4.34 -11.20 -4.16
N SER A 262 3.83 -10.49 -3.15
CA SER A 262 3.73 -11.02 -1.79
C SER A 262 2.85 -12.27 -1.73
N LEU A 263 1.70 -12.23 -2.41
CA LEU A 263 0.78 -13.36 -2.52
C LEU A 263 1.45 -14.56 -3.22
N LEU A 264 2.04 -14.33 -4.39
CA LEU A 264 2.62 -15.39 -5.20
C LEU A 264 3.82 -16.04 -4.51
N HIS A 265 4.68 -15.27 -3.87
CA HIS A 265 5.79 -15.85 -3.12
C HIS A 265 5.38 -16.42 -1.75
N GLY A 266 4.15 -16.19 -1.26
CA GLY A 266 3.74 -16.61 0.09
C GLY A 266 4.40 -15.82 1.22
N LEU A 267 4.78 -14.58 0.94
CA LEU A 267 5.39 -13.67 1.89
C LEU A 267 4.32 -13.07 2.82
N LYS A 268 4.74 -12.62 4.01
CA LYS A 268 3.80 -12.04 4.98
C LYS A 268 3.46 -10.62 4.54
N ALA A 269 2.24 -10.43 4.06
CA ALA A 269 1.66 -9.12 3.78
C ALA A 269 0.57 -8.80 4.81
N VAL A 270 0.56 -7.58 5.34
CA VAL A 270 -0.38 -7.17 6.40
C VAL A 270 -1.01 -5.83 6.05
N TYR A 271 -2.33 -5.79 6.00
CA TYR A 271 -3.06 -4.52 6.07
C TYR A 271 -3.07 -4.04 7.53
N VAL A 272 -2.53 -2.84 7.79
CA VAL A 272 -2.57 -2.21 9.11
C VAL A 272 -3.79 -1.28 9.21
N PRO A 273 -4.78 -1.58 10.06
CA PRO A 273 -5.93 -0.72 10.25
C PRO A 273 -5.50 0.56 10.99
N HIS A 274 -5.47 1.67 10.28
CA HIS A 274 -5.39 3.01 10.87
C HIS A 274 -6.79 3.63 10.93
N LEU A 275 -6.93 4.71 11.70
CA LEU A 275 -8.21 5.42 11.77
C LEU A 275 -8.47 6.12 10.43
N VAL A 276 -9.60 5.76 9.80
CA VAL A 276 -10.19 6.46 8.66
C VAL A 276 -11.49 7.08 9.15
N ALA A 277 -11.51 8.40 9.23
CA ALA A 277 -12.69 9.13 9.67
C ALA A 277 -13.61 9.41 8.48
N PHE A 278 -14.90 9.21 8.65
CA PHE A 278 -15.92 9.65 7.70
C PHE A 278 -16.73 10.78 8.31
N ASN A 279 -16.80 11.91 7.62
CA ASN A 279 -17.68 13.02 8.02
C ASN A 279 -19.10 12.78 7.49
N LEU A 280 -19.75 11.72 7.98
CA LEU A 280 -21.14 11.42 7.64
C LEU A 280 -22.05 12.48 8.26
N ASP A 281 -23.12 12.85 7.56
CA ASP A 281 -24.11 13.77 8.13
C ASP A 281 -24.66 13.15 9.42
N ALA A 282 -24.93 13.97 10.44
CA ALA A 282 -25.33 13.48 11.75
C ALA A 282 -26.63 12.66 11.68
N HIS A 283 -26.50 11.35 11.44
CA HIS A 283 -27.59 10.41 11.60
C HIS A 283 -27.79 10.18 13.09
N SER A 284 -29.04 10.21 13.53
CA SER A 284 -29.49 10.04 14.92
C SER A 284 -29.33 8.61 15.44
N GLY A 285 -28.30 7.90 14.99
CA GLY A 285 -28.03 6.50 15.31
C GLY A 285 -26.95 6.33 16.38
N THR A 286 -27.02 5.19 17.06
CA THR A 286 -25.98 4.66 17.95
C THR A 286 -24.68 4.37 17.19
N PRO A 287 -23.53 4.27 17.87
CA PRO A 287 -22.27 3.87 17.22
C PRO A 287 -22.37 2.55 16.46
N GLU A 288 -23.13 1.58 16.96
CA GLU A 288 -23.33 0.29 16.31
C GLU A 288 -24.12 0.43 15.00
N GLU A 289 -25.19 1.22 14.97
CA GLU A 289 -25.96 1.49 13.74
C GLU A 289 -25.09 2.18 12.68
N GLN A 290 -24.24 3.13 13.08
CA GLN A 290 -23.25 3.75 12.19
C GLN A 290 -22.20 2.74 11.72
N GLY A 291 -21.78 1.83 12.59
CA GLY A 291 -20.86 0.74 12.26
C GLY A 291 -21.44 -0.17 11.17
N TRP A 292 -22.71 -0.55 11.29
CA TRP A 292 -23.39 -1.35 10.27
C TRP A 292 -23.58 -0.56 8.98
N GLU A 293 -23.89 0.74 9.03
CA GLU A 293 -23.94 1.58 7.84
C GLU A 293 -22.61 1.56 7.07
N LEU A 294 -21.49 1.69 7.78
CA LEU A 294 -20.16 1.55 7.20
C LEU A 294 -19.89 0.14 6.69
N ASP A 295 -20.32 -0.90 7.39
CA ASP A 295 -20.12 -2.29 6.96
C ASP A 295 -20.80 -2.59 5.62
N HIS A 296 -22.07 -2.22 5.46
CA HIS A 296 -22.81 -2.37 4.20
C HIS A 296 -22.19 -1.56 3.05
N MET A 297 -21.56 -0.43 3.39
CA MET A 297 -20.87 0.44 2.43
C MET A 297 -19.54 -0.17 1.98
N LEU A 298 -18.77 -0.70 2.94
CA LEU A 298 -17.39 -1.12 2.77
C LEU A 298 -17.25 -2.58 2.35
N HIS A 299 -18.18 -3.46 2.72
CA HIS A 299 -18.09 -4.91 2.57
C HIS A 299 -19.17 -5.49 1.65
N LYS A 300 -19.06 -5.21 0.34
CA LYS A 300 -20.03 -5.67 -0.68
C LYS A 300 -19.61 -6.97 -1.38
N GLY A 301 -18.35 -7.39 -1.21
CA GLY A 301 -17.79 -8.57 -1.83
C GLY A 301 -18.08 -9.87 -1.07
N PRO A 302 -17.71 -11.02 -1.66
CA PRO A 302 -17.82 -12.31 -0.99
C PRO A 302 -16.89 -12.36 0.23
N ALA A 303 -17.14 -13.28 1.17
CA ALA A 303 -16.37 -13.42 2.41
C ALA A 303 -14.84 -13.40 2.24
N TRP A 304 -14.27 -13.98 1.19
CA TRP A 304 -12.80 -14.04 1.01
C TRP A 304 -12.22 -12.74 0.41
N ASN A 305 -13.08 -11.79 0.05
CA ASN A 305 -12.76 -10.50 -0.56
C ASN A 305 -13.80 -9.43 -0.21
N SER A 306 -14.19 -9.32 1.07
CA SER A 306 -15.34 -8.52 1.49
C SER A 306 -15.26 -7.06 1.06
N ALA A 307 -14.08 -6.42 1.19
CA ALA A 307 -13.86 -5.05 0.77
C ALA A 307 -13.70 -4.86 -0.76
N GLY A 308 -13.66 -5.97 -1.50
CA GLY A 308 -13.65 -6.01 -2.96
C GLY A 308 -15.03 -6.41 -3.50
N GLY A 309 -15.03 -7.30 -4.51
CA GLY A 309 -16.24 -7.70 -5.24
C GLY A 309 -16.66 -6.71 -6.32
N GLU A 310 -17.70 -7.07 -7.07
CA GLU A 310 -18.23 -6.25 -8.16
C GLU A 310 -18.64 -4.87 -7.65
N HIS A 311 -18.12 -3.81 -8.30
CA HIS A 311 -18.34 -2.41 -7.91
C HIS A 311 -17.98 -2.13 -6.45
N ALA A 312 -16.86 -2.69 -5.98
CA ALA A 312 -16.31 -2.40 -4.67
C ALA A 312 -16.27 -0.89 -4.40
N GLY A 313 -16.81 -0.46 -3.26
CA GLY A 313 -17.18 0.93 -3.03
C GLY A 313 -16.03 1.94 -3.17
N LEU A 314 -14.79 1.51 -2.87
CA LEU A 314 -13.60 2.35 -2.94
C LEU A 314 -12.96 2.46 -4.32
N LEU A 315 -13.48 1.81 -5.36
CA LEU A 315 -12.83 1.74 -6.67
C LEU A 315 -13.52 2.65 -7.69
N TRP A 316 -12.75 3.15 -8.67
CA TRP A 316 -13.33 3.75 -9.86
C TRP A 316 -13.66 2.65 -10.88
N CYS A 317 -14.92 2.58 -11.27
CA CYS A 317 -15.42 1.63 -12.26
C CYS A 317 -15.83 2.38 -13.54
N PRO A 318 -15.26 2.10 -14.72
CA PRO A 318 -15.52 2.88 -15.94
C PRO A 318 -16.99 2.91 -16.38
N ASP A 319 -17.80 1.92 -16.00
CA ASP A 319 -19.22 1.79 -16.34
C ASP A 319 -20.15 2.65 -15.47
N ILE A 320 -19.80 2.88 -14.20
CA ILE A 320 -20.66 3.60 -13.24
C ILE A 320 -19.98 4.74 -12.47
N GLY A 321 -18.67 4.94 -12.65
CA GLY A 321 -17.88 5.90 -11.87
C GLY A 321 -17.54 5.37 -10.48
N LEU A 322 -17.70 6.21 -9.45
CA LEU A 322 -17.48 5.84 -8.05
C LEU A 322 -18.77 5.21 -7.47
N PRO A 323 -18.80 3.91 -7.13
CA PRO A 323 -20.02 3.25 -6.67
C PRO A 323 -20.53 3.77 -5.32
N GLU A 324 -19.64 4.33 -4.50
CA GLU A 324 -19.97 4.85 -3.18
C GLU A 324 -19.41 6.26 -2.96
N HIS A 325 -20.27 7.27 -3.15
CA HIS A 325 -19.88 8.67 -3.03
C HIS A 325 -19.57 9.10 -1.59
N LYS A 326 -19.97 8.35 -0.55
CA LYS A 326 -19.58 8.66 0.84
C LYS A 326 -18.07 8.59 1.07
N TRP A 327 -17.30 7.91 0.20
CA TRP A 327 -15.84 7.98 0.21
C TRP A 327 -15.28 9.40 0.02
N LEU A 328 -16.03 10.29 -0.63
CA LEU A 328 -15.66 11.71 -0.75
C LEU A 328 -15.72 12.45 0.60
N LYS A 329 -16.28 11.84 1.64
CA LYS A 329 -16.32 12.33 3.02
C LYS A 329 -15.27 11.65 3.91
N ALA A 330 -14.42 10.78 3.36
CA ALA A 330 -13.39 10.07 4.10
C ALA A 330 -12.13 10.94 4.31
N SER A 331 -11.42 10.69 5.42
CA SER A 331 -10.12 11.30 5.71
C SER A 331 -8.96 10.65 4.93
N TYR A 332 -9.18 9.48 4.34
CA TYR A 332 -8.20 8.73 3.57
C TYR A 332 -8.87 8.10 2.36
N PHE A 333 -8.53 8.56 1.16
CA PHE A 333 -9.06 8.07 -0.12
C PHE A 333 -8.11 8.41 -1.27
N TYR A 334 -8.19 7.72 -2.41
CA TYR A 334 -7.21 7.92 -3.51
C TYR A 334 -7.43 9.20 -4.33
N TRP A 335 -8.68 9.68 -4.41
CA TRP A 335 -9.03 10.73 -5.37
C TRP A 335 -9.15 12.12 -4.75
N ALA A 336 -10.10 12.26 -3.81
CA ALA A 336 -10.49 13.47 -3.11
C ALA A 336 -11.04 13.08 -1.72
N GLY A 337 -11.36 14.02 -0.84
CA GLY A 337 -11.91 13.64 0.46
C GLY A 337 -12.02 14.80 1.43
N ASP A 338 -12.32 14.46 2.68
CA ASP A 338 -12.38 15.40 3.80
C ASP A 338 -11.00 15.67 4.42
N ALA A 339 -9.97 15.01 3.91
CA ALA A 339 -8.58 15.14 4.33
C ALA A 339 -8.08 16.61 4.39
N PRO A 340 -8.31 17.47 3.36
CA PRO A 340 -7.84 18.86 3.41
C PRO A 340 -8.50 19.68 4.53
N ARG A 341 -9.80 19.49 4.76
CA ARG A 341 -10.53 20.21 5.82
C ARG A 341 -9.96 19.87 7.19
N LEU A 342 -9.72 18.57 7.45
CA LEU A 342 -9.12 18.09 8.69
C LEU A 342 -7.69 18.59 8.87
N TRP A 343 -6.90 18.58 7.80
CA TRP A 343 -5.51 19.08 7.81
C TRP A 343 -5.46 20.56 8.18
N TRP A 344 -6.25 21.41 7.52
CA TRP A 344 -6.23 22.84 7.78
C TRP A 344 -6.83 23.23 9.14
N ALA A 345 -7.84 22.50 9.61
CA ALA A 345 -8.31 22.66 10.98
C ALA A 345 -7.20 22.33 12.00
N TYR A 346 -6.45 21.25 11.78
CA TYR A 346 -5.33 20.84 12.62
C TYR A 346 -4.20 21.87 12.64
N THR A 347 -3.74 22.35 11.48
CA THR A 347 -2.68 23.37 11.40
C THR A 347 -3.11 24.71 12.00
N ASN A 348 -4.41 25.00 12.04
CA ASN A 348 -4.97 26.17 12.71
C ASN A 348 -5.21 25.96 14.22
N GLY A 349 -4.72 24.85 14.80
CA GLY A 349 -4.73 24.61 16.24
C GLY A 349 -5.90 23.74 16.74
N THR A 350 -6.72 23.17 15.85
CA THR A 350 -7.76 22.22 16.27
C THR A 350 -7.12 20.89 16.68
N CYS A 351 -7.32 20.48 17.94
CA CYS A 351 -6.91 19.15 18.37
C CYS A 351 -7.70 18.07 17.63
N THR A 352 -7.02 17.01 17.19
CA THR A 352 -7.64 15.87 16.52
C THR A 352 -6.88 14.59 16.87
N TYR A 353 -7.45 13.44 16.52
CA TYR A 353 -6.78 12.15 16.65
C TYR A 353 -5.55 12.09 15.71
N PRO A 354 -4.56 11.23 15.99
CA PRO A 354 -3.52 10.90 15.03
C PRO A 354 -4.15 10.22 13.80
N LEU A 355 -4.12 10.90 12.65
CA LEU A 355 -4.72 10.48 11.40
C LEU A 355 -3.66 10.50 10.29
N ILE A 356 -3.84 9.59 9.33
CA ILE A 356 -3.23 9.70 8.01
C ILE A 356 -4.30 10.33 7.11
N LEU A 357 -3.97 11.48 6.55
CA LEU A 357 -4.86 12.29 5.74
C LEU A 357 -4.42 12.19 4.28
N HIS A 358 -5.32 11.73 3.41
CA HIS A 358 -5.03 11.60 1.99
C HIS A 358 -6.31 11.74 1.14
N PRO A 359 -6.28 12.50 0.03
CA PRO A 359 -5.19 13.35 -0.42
C PRO A 359 -5.32 14.79 0.09
N VAL A 360 -4.20 15.47 0.33
CA VAL A 360 -4.16 16.92 0.62
C VAL A 360 -3.40 17.62 -0.51
N LYS A 361 -4.15 17.96 -1.57
CA LYS A 361 -3.65 18.58 -2.80
C LYS A 361 -3.82 20.10 -2.74
N SER A 362 -2.83 20.79 -2.19
CA SER A 362 -2.58 22.25 -2.14
C SER A 362 -1.89 22.58 -0.82
N ASP A 363 -0.99 23.55 -0.84
CA ASP A 363 -0.64 24.38 0.32
C ASP A 363 -1.26 25.76 0.11
#